data_AF-A0A5E3XMT5-F1
#
_entry.id   AF-A0A5E3XMT5-F1
#
_cell.length_a   1.000
_cell.length_b   1.000
_cell.length_c   1.000
_cell.angle_alpha   90.00
_cell.angle_beta   90.00
_cell.angle_gamma   90.00
#
_symmetry.space_group_name_H-M   'P 1'
#
loop_
_entity.id
_entity.type
_entity.pdbx_description
1 polymer ?
#
loop_
_entity_poly.entity_id
_entity_poly.type
_entity_poly.pdbx_seq_one_letter_code
_entity_poly.pdbx_strand_id
1 'polypeptide(L)' 'MSGLRYLRQHWYSVEVLPIYAVIGGACAGASWYMYRLAMGPSVVWTKSNPQPWQNVKPGETTKMLTVTHDAKSWTRGGL' A
#
# COMPACT_ATOMS: atom_id res chain seq x y z
N MET A 1 -31.30 21.30 -22.28
CA MET A 1 -30.19 21.35 -21.30
C MET A 1 -29.08 20.46 -21.84
N SER A 2 -27.85 20.96 -22.05
CA SER A 2 -26.77 20.13 -22.59
C SER A 2 -26.31 19.10 -21.55
N GLY A 3 -26.25 17.81 -21.92
CA GLY A 3 -25.94 16.72 -20.99
C GLY A 3 -24.60 16.85 -20.26
N LEU A 4 -23.63 17.53 -20.87
CA LEU A 4 -22.34 17.86 -20.27
C LEU A 4 -22.45 18.74 -19.02
N ARG A 5 -23.40 19.68 -19.00
CA ARG A 5 -23.59 20.58 -17.85
C ARG A 5 -24.25 19.85 -16.67
N TYR A 6 -25.15 18.91 -16.98
CA TYR A 6 -25.79 18.03 -15.99
C TYR A 6 -24.78 17.10 -15.31
N LEU A 7 -23.90 16.46 -16.09
CA LEU A 7 -22.84 15.61 -15.54
C LEU A 7 -21.90 16.41 -14.62
N ARG A 8 -21.43 17.59 -15.05
CA ARG A 8 -20.55 18.40 -14.21
C ARG A 8 -21.21 18.83 -12.89
N GLN A 9 -22.49 19.19 -12.91
CA GLN A 9 -23.21 19.63 -11.72
C GLN A 9 -23.40 18.53 -10.69
N HIS A 10 -23.64 17.29 -11.10
CA HIS A 10 -23.89 16.18 -10.15
C HIS A 10 -22.61 15.47 -9.73
N TRP A 11 -21.65 15.33 -10.64
CA TRP A 11 -20.40 14.59 -10.38
C TRP A 11 -19.31 15.44 -9.72
N TYR A 12 -19.45 16.77 -9.70
CA TYR A 12 -18.53 17.71 -9.03
C TYR A 12 -19.25 18.63 -8.03
N SER A 13 -20.37 18.20 -7.45
CA SER A 13 -20.97 18.90 -6.31
C SER A 13 -20.02 18.90 -5.11
N VAL A 14 -19.95 20.03 -4.40
CA VAL A 14 -19.15 20.20 -3.18
C VAL A 14 -19.49 19.14 -2.12
N GLU A 15 -20.75 18.69 -2.09
CA GLU A 15 -21.24 17.66 -1.17
C GLU A 15 -20.78 16.23 -1.52
N VAL A 16 -20.50 15.95 -2.80
CA VAL A 16 -20.13 14.60 -3.28
C VAL A 16 -18.62 14.38 -3.25
N LEU A 17 -17.83 15.43 -3.42
CA LEU A 17 -16.37 15.40 -3.30
C LEU A 17 -15.84 14.72 -2.02
N PRO A 18 -16.34 15.02 -0.80
CA PRO A 18 -15.87 14.35 0.41
C PRO A 18 -16.19 12.85 0.41
N ILE A 19 -17.31 12.43 -0.19
CA ILE A 19 -17.67 11.01 -0.29
C ILE A 19 -16.65 10.28 -1.18
N TYR A 20 -16.33 10.84 -2.35
CA TYR A 20 -15.30 10.28 -3.24
C TYR A 20 -13.92 10.30 -2.60
N ALA A 21 -13.59 11.31 -1.80
CA ALA A 21 -12.31 11.36 -1.10
C ALA A 21 -12.18 10.22 -0.07
N VAL A 22 -13.20 9.95 0.74
CA VAL A 22 -13.17 8.86 1.73
C VAL A 22 -13.15 7.50 1.05
N ILE A 23 -14.02 7.26 0.06
CA ILE A 23 -14.07 5.97 -0.64
C ILE A 23 -12.77 5.74 -1.43
N GLY A 24 -12.32 6.75 -2.17
CA GLY A 24 -11.07 6.70 -2.91
C GLY A 24 -9.87 6.46 -2.00
N GLY A 25 -9.82 7.17 -0.86
CA GLY A 25 -8.80 6.98 0.17
C GLY A 25 -8.83 5.57 0.77
N ALA A 26 -10.02 5.02 1.05
CA ALA A 26 -10.18 3.67 1.59
C ALA A 26 -9.70 2.61 0.60
N CYS A 27 -10.13 2.66 -0.66
CA CYS A 27 -9.73 1.72 -1.70
C CYS A 27 -8.23 1.80 -2.00
N ALA A 28 -7.67 3.02 -2.07
CA ALA A 28 -6.24 3.23 -2.27
C ALA A 28 -5.44 2.69 -1.08
N GLY A 29 -5.85 3.01 0.15
CA GLY A 29 -5.17 2.56 1.37
C GLY A 29 -5.21 1.03 1.54
N ALA A 30 -6.35 0.41 1.27
CA ALA A 30 -6.49 -1.05 1.29
C ALA A 30 -5.58 -1.71 0.24
N SER A 31 -5.60 -1.22 -1.00
CA SER A 31 -4.76 -1.74 -2.08
C SER A 31 -3.28 -1.60 -1.76
N TRP A 32 -2.87 -0.44 -1.26
CA TRP A 32 -1.50 -0.18 -0.83
C TRP A 32 -1.07 -1.11 0.31
N TYR A 33 -1.92 -1.29 1.32
CA TYR A 33 -1.59 -2.15 2.46
C TYR A 33 -1.49 -3.63 2.06
N MET A 34 -2.39 -4.10 1.18
CA MET A 34 -2.30 -5.45 0.60
C MET A 34 -1.00 -5.64 -0.18
N TYR A 35 -0.63 -4.68 -1.03
CA TYR A 35 0.64 -4.73 -1.76
C TYR A 35 1.84 -4.79 -0.81
N ARG A 36 1.85 -3.98 0.26
CA ARG A 36 2.89 -4.01 1.29
C ARG A 36 2.98 -5.38 1.98
N LEU A 37 1.85 -6.01 2.30
CA LEU A 37 1.83 -7.34 2.91
C LEU A 37 2.31 -8.44 1.95
N ALA A 38 1.91 -8.35 0.68
CA ALA A 38 2.40 -9.22 -0.39
C ALA A 38 3.94 -9.12 -0.53
N MET A 39 4.51 -7.95 -0.28
CA MET A 39 5.96 -7.73 -0.31
C MET A 39 6.72 -8.19 0.96
N GLY A 40 6.06 -8.86 1.90
CA GLY A 40 6.68 -9.36 3.14
C GLY A 40 7.69 -10.51 2.96
N PRO A 41 8.52 -10.80 3.97
CA PRO A 41 9.57 -11.84 3.94
C PRO A 41 9.01 -13.27 4.09
N SER A 42 7.71 -13.44 4.31
CA SER A 42 7.04 -14.75 4.36
C SER A 42 6.46 -15.17 3.01
N VAL A 43 6.40 -14.25 2.04
CA VAL A 43 5.75 -14.48 0.75
C VAL A 43 6.79 -14.72 -0.34
N VAL A 44 6.66 -15.84 -1.05
CA VAL A 44 7.56 -16.24 -2.14
C VAL A 44 6.95 -15.81 -3.48
N TRP A 45 7.62 -14.88 -4.18
CA TRP A 45 7.24 -14.47 -5.55
C TRP A 45 8.18 -14.98 -6.62
N THR A 46 9.36 -15.46 -6.23
CA THR A 46 10.39 -15.95 -7.14
C THR A 46 10.86 -17.34 -6.72
N LYS A 47 11.22 -18.17 -7.70
CA LYS A 47 11.73 -19.53 -7.46
C LYS A 47 13.19 -19.52 -6.97
N SER A 48 13.95 -18.45 -7.22
CA SER A 48 15.38 -18.36 -6.86
C SER A 48 15.62 -18.29 -5.35
N ASN A 49 14.62 -17.83 -4.60
CA ASN A 49 14.69 -17.68 -3.15
C ASN A 49 13.48 -18.34 -2.47
N PRO A 50 13.49 -19.68 -2.35
CA PRO A 50 12.38 -20.44 -1.76
C PRO A 50 12.19 -20.19 -0.27
N GLN A 51 13.19 -19.61 0.42
CA GLN A 51 13.15 -19.32 1.87
C GLN A 51 13.43 -17.84 2.15
N PRO A 52 12.47 -16.95 1.86
CA PRO A 52 12.68 -15.49 1.90
C PRO A 52 13.07 -14.93 3.26
N TRP A 53 12.74 -15.63 4.35
CA TRP A 53 13.16 -15.28 5.71
C TRP A 53 14.68 -15.39 5.94
N GLN A 54 15.41 -16.20 5.16
CA GLN A 54 16.87 -16.32 5.31
C GLN A 54 17.63 -15.04 4.91
N ASN A 55 17.00 -14.14 4.16
CA ASN A 55 17.61 -12.87 3.74
C ASN A 55 17.45 -11.74 4.78
N VAL A 56 16.68 -11.96 5.84
CA VAL A 56 16.52 -10.98 6.92
C VAL A 56 17.73 -11.14 7.85
N LYS A 57 18.60 -10.13 7.91
CA LYS A 57 19.81 -10.19 8.74
C LYS A 57 19.50 -9.88 10.22
N PRO A 58 20.30 -10.40 11.17
CA PRO A 58 20.23 -9.98 12.55
C PRO A 58 20.39 -8.44 12.66
N GLY A 59 19.51 -7.79 13.41
CA GLY A 59 19.47 -6.32 13.54
C GLY A 59 18.60 -5.60 12.50
N GLU A 60 18.01 -6.32 11.54
CA GLU A 60 17.02 -5.76 10.62
C GLU A 60 15.59 -6.04 11.10
N THR A 61 14.71 -5.05 10.92
CA THR A 61 13.28 -5.14 11.26
C THR A 61 12.43 -5.17 10.01
N THR A 62 11.47 -6.08 9.98
CA THR A 62 10.46 -6.23 8.92
C THR A 62 9.17 -5.49 9.25
N LYS A 63 9.11 -4.89 10.46
CA LYS A 63 7.98 -4.10 10.92
C LYS A 63 7.99 -2.76 10.20
N MET A 64 6.79 -2.26 9.87
CA MET A 64 6.62 -0.96 9.25
C MET A 64 7.10 0.19 10.17
N LEU A 65 6.93 0.01 11.48
CA LEU A 65 7.34 0.96 12.50
C LEU A 65 8.07 0.21 13.61
N THR A 66 9.21 0.75 13.99
CA THR A 66 9.96 0.31 15.17
C THR A 66 10.30 1.56 15.97
N VAL A 67 9.96 1.56 17.26
CA VAL A 67 10.18 2.71 18.15
C VAL A 67 11.64 2.76 18.63
N THR A 68 12.33 1.62 18.61
CA THR A 68 13.74 1.49 18.96
C THR A 68 14.64 1.85 17.77
N HIS A 69 15.63 2.71 17.99
CA HIS A 69 16.54 3.21 16.95
C HIS A 69 17.57 2.19 16.46
N ASP A 70 17.74 1.07 17.15
CA ASP A 70 18.80 0.09 16.85
C ASP A 70 18.45 -0.85 15.68
N ALA A 71 17.21 -0.79 15.17
CA ALA A 71 16.74 -1.70 14.13
C ALA A 71 16.75 -1.05 12.75
N LYS A 72 17.56 -1.59 11.83
CA LYS A 72 17.59 -1.14 10.44
C LYS A 72 16.36 -1.65 9.68
N SER A 73 15.75 -0.82 8.84
CA SER A 73 14.63 -1.25 7.99
C SER A 73 15.10 -2.30 6.97
N TRP A 74 14.42 -3.44 6.94
CA TRP A 74 14.64 -4.47 5.93
C TRP A 74 13.97 -4.10 4.61
N THR A 75 14.66 -4.34 3.49
CA THR A 75 14.11 -4.19 2.15
C THR A 75 14.23 -5.51 1.38
N ARG A 76 13.21 -5.83 0.58
CA ARG A 76 13.28 -6.97 -0.33
C ARG A 76 14.28 -6.67 -1.44
N GLY A 77 15.31 -7.49 -1.57
CA GLY A 77 16.28 -7.39 -2.66
C GLY A 77 15.74 -8.03 -3.94
N GLY A 78 15.51 -7.21 -4.96
CA GLY A 78 15.22 -7.64 -6.34
C GLY A 78 13.85 -8.32 -6.54
N LEU A 79 13.07 -7.82 -7.50
CA LEU A 79 12.10 -8.61 -8.25
C LEU A 79 12.80 -9.17 -9.49
#